data_AF-A0A951J4I0-F1
#
_entry.id   AF-A0A951J4I0-F1
#
_cell.length_a   1.000
_cell.length_b   1.000
_cell.length_c   1.000
_cell.angle_alpha   90.00
_cell.angle_beta   90.00
_cell.angle_gamma   90.00
#
_symmetry.space_group_name_H-M   'P 1'
#
loop_
_entity.id
_entity.type
_entity.pdbx_description
1 polymer ?
#
loop_
_entity_poly.entity_id
_entity_poly.type
_entity_poly.pdbx_seq_one_letter_code
_entity_poly.pdbx_strand_id
1 'polypeptide(L)'
;VDAVTVEVIVPWSEFASGLRVWGGFGTPRQLGHGVLAHAFEESLEARTLVRFLRIPRVASVRDTTGTTRPDSALTFVGGRLVLRLDTLASTNEGPVTLAAGRILHPWDVTSATWELAVDTFRVTDPWPEEGGGPVEFLGTTVWDPAAGDTAFIELDSAQVALLADTTDVDRSVRFAVETPGVRLKVDFTALRLDARPSINPDTVVQVNATDRQTTFVYAPFPEPPPDGIRVGGVPAWRTVLDIDLPETLSGPPELCAAVGCPVRLTPERVTHAELVLTTRATEPAAFQPTDSIRLDVRPVLAPDRLPKAPLGGSFLAGLGLPGTPIPAEAFGAGAARTVAVPITPFVRARLDEPAEGEDPLTSTIALLSVFEPLSIAFASFVGPGGAGEPFLRLVITAARPVELP
;
A
#
# COMPACT_ATOMS: atom_id res chain seq x y z
N VAL A 1 -39.28 -24.25 -25.86
CA VAL A 1 -39.29 -23.59 -24.54
C VAL A 1 -38.31 -22.47 -24.65
N ASP A 2 -38.79 -21.23 -24.59
CA ASP A 2 -37.92 -20.08 -24.79
C ASP A 2 -37.32 -19.73 -23.43
N ALA A 3 -36.01 -19.89 -23.30
CA ALA A 3 -35.27 -19.42 -22.13
C ALA A 3 -35.14 -17.90 -22.21
N VAL A 4 -35.37 -17.23 -21.09
CA VAL A 4 -35.12 -15.79 -20.95
C VAL A 4 -33.82 -15.59 -20.16
N THR A 5 -33.00 -14.65 -20.61
CA THR A 5 -31.81 -14.21 -19.87
C THR A 5 -32.00 -12.74 -19.51
N VAL A 6 -31.91 -12.43 -18.22
CA VAL A 6 -32.17 -11.08 -17.69
C VAL A 6 -31.11 -10.68 -16.67
N GLU A 7 -30.86 -9.38 -16.58
CA GLU A 7 -30.06 -8.78 -15.52
C GLU A 7 -30.96 -8.47 -14.32
N VAL A 8 -30.51 -8.83 -13.12
CA VAL A 8 -31.17 -8.54 -11.85
C VAL A 8 -30.21 -7.75 -10.97
N ILE A 9 -30.67 -6.62 -10.46
CA ILE A 9 -29.93 -5.80 -9.50
C ILE A 9 -30.52 -6.07 -8.12
N VAL A 10 -29.68 -6.57 -7.21
CA VAL A 10 -30.04 -6.82 -5.82
C VAL A 10 -29.38 -5.73 -4.95
N PRO A 11 -30.17 -4.90 -4.25
CA PRO A 11 -29.66 -3.79 -3.45
C PRO A 11 -28.92 -4.30 -2.21
N TRP A 12 -28.00 -3.49 -1.65
CA TRP A 12 -27.20 -3.84 -0.47
C TRP A 12 -28.01 -4.51 0.64
N SER A 13 -29.14 -3.90 1.02
CA SER A 13 -29.98 -4.38 2.13
C SER A 13 -30.55 -5.79 1.93
N GLU A 14 -30.53 -6.31 0.70
CA GLU A 14 -31.03 -7.65 0.36
C GLU A 14 -29.92 -8.68 0.15
N PHE A 15 -28.66 -8.29 -0.04
CA PHE A 15 -27.57 -9.26 -0.29
C PHE A 15 -26.36 -9.17 0.64
N ALA A 16 -26.20 -8.10 1.41
CA ALA A 16 -24.99 -7.88 2.17
C ALA A 16 -25.21 -7.17 3.51
N SER A 17 -24.32 -7.45 4.45
CA SER A 17 -24.30 -6.81 5.77
C SER A 17 -22.90 -6.84 6.39
N GLY A 18 -22.76 -6.38 7.64
CA GLY A 18 -21.54 -6.60 8.43
C GLY A 18 -20.27 -5.90 7.91
N LEU A 19 -20.41 -4.82 7.12
CA LEU A 19 -19.29 -4.10 6.53
C LEU A 19 -18.36 -3.53 7.61
N ARG A 20 -17.09 -3.92 7.54
CA ARG A 20 -16.04 -3.53 8.49
C ARG A 20 -14.75 -3.26 7.74
N VAL A 21 -14.04 -2.20 8.13
CA VAL A 21 -12.77 -1.79 7.52
C VAL A 21 -11.67 -1.83 8.57
N TRP A 22 -10.58 -2.54 8.27
CA TRP A 22 -9.42 -2.65 9.16
C TRP A 22 -8.13 -2.29 8.45
N GLY A 23 -7.29 -1.53 9.14
CA GLY A 23 -5.91 -1.27 8.76
C GLY A 23 -4.94 -2.28 9.37
N GLY A 24 -3.66 -2.05 9.15
CA GLY A 24 -2.57 -2.79 9.79
C GLY A 24 -2.20 -4.11 9.10
N PHE A 25 -2.59 -4.33 7.84
CA PHE A 25 -2.16 -5.51 7.05
C PHE A 25 -0.83 -5.31 6.32
N GLY A 26 -0.24 -4.13 6.45
CA GLY A 26 1.07 -3.78 5.93
C GLY A 26 1.66 -2.62 6.74
N THR A 27 2.97 -2.42 6.61
CA THR A 27 3.75 -1.37 7.27
C THR A 27 4.60 -0.62 6.24
N PRO A 28 4.97 0.65 6.49
CA PRO A 28 5.81 1.43 5.56
C PRO A 28 7.10 0.72 5.17
N ARG A 29 7.71 -0.01 6.12
CA ARG A 29 8.88 -0.86 5.88
C ARG A 29 8.70 -1.88 4.74
N GLN A 30 7.51 -2.45 4.58
CA GLN A 30 7.26 -3.50 3.57
C GLN A 30 7.18 -2.96 2.14
N LEU A 31 7.06 -1.65 1.96
CA LEU A 31 7.04 -1.02 0.63
C LEU A 31 8.41 -1.05 -0.06
N GLY A 32 9.50 -1.14 0.70
CA GLY A 32 10.87 -1.15 0.18
C GLY A 32 11.32 0.18 -0.43
N HIS A 33 10.55 1.26 -0.26
CA HIS A 33 10.88 2.63 -0.67
C HIS A 33 10.42 3.63 0.40
N GLY A 34 10.99 4.83 0.36
CA GLY A 34 10.63 5.95 1.24
C GLY A 34 9.61 6.89 0.61
N VAL A 35 8.98 7.70 1.44
CA VAL A 35 8.11 8.82 1.04
C VAL A 35 8.56 10.07 1.78
N LEU A 36 8.64 11.19 1.05
CA LEU A 36 8.85 12.52 1.61
C LEU A 36 7.65 13.37 1.24
N ALA A 37 7.09 14.11 2.19
CA ALA A 37 6.04 15.06 1.93
C ALA A 37 6.09 16.20 2.95
N HIS A 38 5.77 17.40 2.50
CA HIS A 38 5.59 18.56 3.36
C HIS A 38 4.38 19.33 2.88
N ALA A 39 3.36 19.47 3.74
CA ALA A 39 2.08 20.08 3.42
C ALA A 39 1.48 19.62 2.06
N PHE A 40 1.68 18.35 1.67
CA PHE A 40 1.15 17.84 0.41
C PHE A 40 -0.36 17.67 0.50
N GLU A 41 -1.10 18.20 -0.48
CA GLU A 41 -2.57 18.30 -0.43
C GLU A 41 -3.04 18.86 0.93
N GLU A 42 -2.37 19.93 1.36
CA GLU A 42 -2.63 20.72 2.58
C GLU A 42 -2.44 19.99 3.92
N SER A 43 -2.17 18.69 3.93
CA SER A 43 -2.27 17.89 5.15
C SER A 43 -1.16 16.86 5.35
N LEU A 44 -0.59 16.31 4.29
CA LEU A 44 0.36 15.20 4.42
C LEU A 44 1.78 15.70 4.69
N GLU A 45 2.30 15.27 5.84
CA GLU A 45 3.69 15.27 6.21
C GLU A 45 4.23 13.84 6.12
N ALA A 46 5.41 13.66 5.51
CA ALA A 46 6.09 12.37 5.49
C ALA A 46 7.61 12.54 5.52
N ARG A 47 8.28 11.71 6.31
CA ARG A 47 9.73 11.72 6.50
C ARG A 47 10.26 10.31 6.40
N THR A 48 11.33 10.13 5.62
CA THR A 48 11.96 8.82 5.42
C THR A 48 13.05 8.62 6.47
N LEU A 49 13.02 7.49 7.17
CA LEU A 49 13.99 7.12 8.19
C LEU A 49 14.85 5.96 7.66
N VAL A 50 16.17 6.12 7.74
CA VAL A 50 17.13 5.17 7.19
C VAL A 50 18.16 4.82 8.26
N ARG A 51 18.44 3.53 8.45
CA ARG A 51 19.60 3.04 9.20
C ARG A 51 20.59 2.43 8.22
N PHE A 52 21.79 2.98 8.15
CA PHE A 52 22.83 2.48 7.22
C PHE A 52 23.57 1.26 7.78
N LEU A 53 24.07 0.43 6.85
CA LEU A 53 25.05 -0.61 7.19
C LEU A 53 26.30 0.01 7.84
N ARG A 54 27.10 -0.86 8.47
CA ARG A 54 28.41 -0.43 8.98
C ARG A 54 29.25 0.05 7.80
N ILE A 55 29.90 1.19 7.99
CA ILE A 55 30.87 1.71 7.03
C ILE A 55 31.98 0.66 6.83
N PRO A 56 32.25 0.26 5.58
CA PRO A 56 33.35 -0.65 5.30
C PRO A 56 34.67 -0.05 5.78
N ARG A 57 35.41 -0.83 6.56
CA ARG A 57 36.73 -0.43 7.08
C ARG A 57 37.88 -0.85 6.17
N VAL A 58 37.57 -1.55 5.09
CA VAL A 58 38.56 -2.09 4.16
C VAL A 58 38.19 -1.67 2.74
N ALA A 59 39.17 -1.18 1.99
CA ALA A 59 39.05 -0.90 0.56
C ALA A 59 40.19 -1.56 -0.22
N SER A 60 39.92 -2.01 -1.44
CA SER A 60 40.96 -2.51 -2.35
C SER A 60 41.61 -1.34 -3.07
N VAL A 61 42.92 -1.17 -2.88
CA VAL A 61 43.67 0.01 -3.34
C VAL A 61 44.90 -0.44 -4.10
N ARG A 62 45.26 0.29 -5.14
CA ARG A 62 46.49 0.05 -5.90
C ARG A 62 47.67 0.68 -5.19
N ASP A 63 48.67 -0.14 -4.83
CA ASP A 63 49.92 0.33 -4.24
C ASP A 63 50.84 0.99 -5.27
N THR A 64 51.97 1.54 -4.79
CA THR A 64 52.98 2.21 -5.63
C THR A 64 53.68 1.28 -6.63
N THR A 65 53.56 -0.04 -6.46
CA THR A 65 54.06 -1.04 -7.42
C THR A 65 53.02 -1.40 -8.48
N GLY A 66 51.83 -0.82 -8.40
CA GLY A 66 50.72 -1.10 -9.31
C GLY A 66 49.92 -2.34 -8.95
N THR A 67 50.12 -2.94 -7.77
CA THR A 67 49.41 -4.14 -7.30
C THR A 67 48.20 -3.73 -6.46
N THR A 68 47.04 -4.36 -6.67
CA THR A 68 45.85 -4.13 -5.83
C THR A 68 45.97 -4.91 -4.53
N ARG A 69 45.85 -4.21 -3.39
CA ARG A 69 45.88 -4.79 -2.04
C ARG A 69 44.76 -4.24 -1.17
N PRO A 70 44.21 -5.01 -0.22
CA PRO A 70 43.29 -4.47 0.76
C PRO A 70 44.03 -3.53 1.72
N ASP A 71 43.46 -2.34 1.94
CA ASP A 71 43.86 -1.41 2.99
C ASP A 71 42.75 -1.30 4.04
N SER A 72 43.11 -1.40 5.31
CA SER A 72 42.20 -1.29 6.45
C SER A 72 42.38 0.00 7.27
N ALA A 73 43.39 0.80 6.94
CA ALA A 73 43.66 2.09 7.57
C ALA A 73 43.20 3.21 6.62
N LEU A 74 41.90 3.47 6.66
CA LEU A 74 41.24 4.49 5.85
C LEU A 74 41.05 5.78 6.66
N THR A 75 41.44 6.92 6.10
CA THR A 75 41.12 8.25 6.64
C THR A 75 39.96 8.84 5.86
N PHE A 76 38.79 8.96 6.46
CA PHE A 76 37.64 9.58 5.83
C PHE A 76 37.83 11.10 5.77
N VAL A 77 37.71 11.68 4.58
CA VAL A 77 37.91 13.12 4.34
C VAL A 77 36.60 13.85 4.06
N GLY A 78 35.52 13.11 3.82
CA GLY A 78 34.18 13.62 3.56
C GLY A 78 33.29 12.53 3.02
N GLY A 79 32.11 12.90 2.56
CA GLY A 79 31.19 11.98 1.93
C GLY A 79 29.91 12.68 1.50
N ARG A 80 28.90 11.87 1.17
CA ARG A 80 27.61 12.34 0.73
C ARG A 80 26.53 11.35 1.08
N LEU A 81 25.40 11.87 1.53
CA LEU A 81 24.14 11.15 1.55
C LEU A 81 23.53 11.24 0.16
N VAL A 82 23.23 10.11 -0.44
CA VAL A 82 22.66 10.02 -1.78
C VAL A 82 21.22 9.53 -1.67
N LEU A 83 20.30 10.24 -2.32
CA LEU A 83 18.91 9.81 -2.51
C LEU A 83 18.66 9.66 -4.00
N ARG A 84 18.08 8.52 -4.40
CA ARG A 84 17.48 8.37 -5.73
C ARG A 84 15.96 8.51 -5.62
N LEU A 85 15.40 9.42 -6.38
CA LEU A 85 14.02 9.82 -6.37
C LEU A 85 13.34 9.38 -7.66
N ASP A 86 12.14 8.82 -7.54
CA ASP A 86 11.35 8.40 -8.68
C ASP A 86 10.70 9.64 -9.32
N THR A 87 11.22 10.07 -10.49
CA THR A 87 10.73 11.26 -11.20
C THR A 87 9.32 11.11 -11.76
N LEU A 88 8.81 9.88 -11.92
CA LEU A 88 7.47 9.62 -12.43
C LEU A 88 6.43 9.53 -11.31
N ALA A 89 6.83 9.03 -10.14
CA ALA A 89 5.93 8.88 -8.98
C ALA A 89 5.94 10.10 -8.02
N SER A 90 6.91 11.01 -8.18
CA SER A 90 7.00 12.27 -7.44
C SER A 90 6.14 13.35 -8.09
N THR A 91 5.60 14.28 -7.28
CA THR A 91 4.59 15.25 -7.74
C THR A 91 5.17 16.62 -8.10
N ASN A 92 6.47 16.84 -7.89
CA ASN A 92 7.09 18.14 -8.14
C ASN A 92 7.41 18.33 -9.63
N GLU A 93 7.11 19.51 -10.16
CA GLU A 93 7.46 19.89 -11.54
C GLU A 93 8.80 20.64 -11.63
N GLY A 94 9.30 21.13 -10.50
CA GLY A 94 10.53 21.93 -10.43
C GLY A 94 11.41 21.60 -9.24
N PRO A 95 12.46 22.42 -9.00
CA PRO A 95 13.41 22.19 -7.94
C PRO A 95 12.78 22.23 -6.55
N VAL A 96 13.18 21.29 -5.68
CA VAL A 96 12.73 21.18 -4.29
C VAL A 96 13.92 21.09 -3.34
N THR A 97 13.77 21.62 -2.13
CA THR A 97 14.81 21.56 -1.09
C THR A 97 14.60 20.32 -0.22
N LEU A 98 15.65 19.52 -0.10
CA LEU A 98 15.71 18.33 0.74
C LEU A 98 16.63 18.61 1.94
N ALA A 99 16.29 18.06 3.09
CA ALA A 99 17.08 18.14 4.31
C ALA A 99 17.41 16.75 4.85
N ALA A 100 18.58 16.62 5.47
CA ALA A 100 18.98 15.44 6.21
C ALA A 100 19.42 15.80 7.63
N GLY A 101 19.06 14.94 8.58
CA GLY A 101 19.53 15.03 9.95
C GLY A 101 19.77 13.65 10.54
N ARG A 102 20.80 13.53 11.38
CA ARG A 102 21.07 12.32 12.15
C ARG A 102 20.04 12.18 13.26
N ILE A 103 19.40 11.03 13.33
CA ILE A 103 18.42 10.71 14.39
C ILE A 103 19.18 10.36 15.66
N LEU A 104 18.83 11.00 16.76
CA LEU A 104 19.51 10.85 18.06
C LEU A 104 18.77 9.91 19.02
N HIS A 105 17.56 9.50 18.65
CA HIS A 105 16.68 8.68 19.46
C HIS A 105 16.51 7.28 18.85
N PRO A 106 16.63 6.20 19.63
CA PRO A 106 16.39 4.84 19.13
C PRO A 106 14.99 4.66 18.57
N TRP A 107 14.86 3.86 17.51
CA TRP A 107 13.58 3.62 16.85
C TRP A 107 13.51 2.23 16.23
N ASP A 108 12.28 1.71 16.14
CA ASP A 108 12.01 0.44 15.49
C ASP A 108 11.48 0.66 14.07
N VAL A 109 12.15 0.01 13.10
CA VAL A 109 11.84 0.19 11.68
C VAL A 109 10.45 -0.28 11.29
N THR A 110 9.85 -1.18 12.07
CA THR A 110 8.57 -1.81 11.74
C THR A 110 7.41 -1.08 12.39
N SER A 111 7.58 -0.58 13.61
CA SER A 111 6.52 0.05 14.40
C SER A 111 6.56 1.57 14.46
N ALA A 112 7.65 2.23 14.05
CA ALA A 112 7.73 3.69 14.16
C ALA A 112 6.58 4.38 13.41
N THR A 113 5.93 5.31 14.07
CA THR A 113 4.89 6.19 13.54
C THR A 113 5.33 7.64 13.67
N TRP A 114 4.46 8.59 13.30
CA TRP A 114 4.74 10.02 13.48
C TRP A 114 4.95 10.39 14.95
N GLU A 115 4.16 9.82 15.86
CA GLU A 115 4.20 10.14 17.29
C GLU A 115 5.12 9.21 18.09
N LEU A 116 5.25 7.95 17.65
CA LEU A 116 5.96 6.90 18.38
C LEU A 116 7.23 6.44 17.66
N ALA A 117 8.36 6.43 18.37
CA ALA A 117 9.62 5.88 17.88
C ALA A 117 9.62 4.34 17.92
N VAL A 118 8.94 3.79 18.92
CA VAL A 118 8.73 2.34 19.10
C VAL A 118 7.30 2.13 19.56
N ASP A 119 6.56 1.25 18.87
CA ASP A 119 5.23 0.82 19.25
C ASP A 119 5.10 -0.69 19.09
N THR A 120 5.69 -1.40 20.05
CA THR A 120 5.68 -2.86 20.09
C THR A 120 4.88 -3.34 21.29
N PHE A 121 4.46 -4.60 21.29
CA PHE A 121 3.73 -5.19 22.42
C PHE A 121 4.47 -5.13 23.77
N ARG A 122 5.78 -4.87 23.79
CA ARG A 122 6.60 -4.80 25.01
C ARG A 122 6.93 -3.37 25.42
N VAL A 123 7.07 -2.48 24.46
CA VAL A 123 7.62 -1.13 24.64
C VAL A 123 6.87 -0.20 23.71
N THR A 124 6.34 0.87 24.30
CA THR A 124 5.81 2.03 23.61
C THR A 124 6.65 3.22 24.04
N ASP A 125 7.32 3.86 23.10
CA ASP A 125 8.24 4.98 23.34
C ASP A 125 7.96 6.11 22.35
N PRO A 126 7.54 7.29 22.81
CA PRO A 126 7.26 8.42 21.94
C PRO A 126 8.55 9.05 21.39
N TRP A 127 8.43 9.71 20.24
CA TRP A 127 9.49 10.61 19.79
C TRP A 127 9.60 11.82 20.73
N PRO A 128 10.81 12.31 21.05
CA PRO A 128 10.93 13.59 21.74
C PRO A 128 10.47 14.78 20.87
N GLU A 129 10.58 14.68 19.55
CA GLU A 129 9.93 15.58 18.57
C GLU A 129 9.25 14.72 17.49
N GLU A 130 7.96 14.95 17.27
CA GLU A 130 7.18 14.17 16.29
C GLU A 130 7.78 14.17 14.88
N GLY A 131 7.54 13.06 14.18
CA GLY A 131 8.06 12.80 12.84
C GLY A 131 9.54 12.42 12.84
N GLY A 132 10.01 11.69 13.86
CA GLY A 132 11.38 11.15 13.88
C GLY A 132 12.46 12.13 14.32
N GLY A 133 12.13 13.12 15.15
CA GLY A 133 13.08 14.08 15.73
C GLY A 133 13.28 13.91 17.25
N PRO A 134 14.15 14.73 17.86
CA PRO A 134 14.99 15.76 17.24
C PRO A 134 16.14 15.13 16.43
N VAL A 135 16.70 15.93 15.52
CA VAL A 135 17.84 15.52 14.69
C VAL A 135 19.03 16.46 14.84
N GLU A 136 20.23 15.91 14.71
CA GLU A 136 21.44 16.69 14.48
C GLU A 136 21.55 16.99 12.98
N PHE A 137 21.48 18.27 12.60
CA PHE A 137 21.42 18.69 11.20
C PHE A 137 22.70 18.29 10.43
N LEU A 138 22.51 17.64 9.28
CA LEU A 138 23.62 17.23 8.41
C LEU A 138 23.77 18.14 7.18
N GLY A 139 22.67 18.65 6.65
CA GLY A 139 22.72 19.53 5.49
C GLY A 139 21.41 19.56 4.71
N THR A 140 21.39 20.46 3.73
CA THR A 140 20.33 20.56 2.73
C THR A 140 20.91 20.48 1.33
N THR A 141 20.07 20.13 0.36
CA THR A 141 20.38 20.23 -1.06
C THR A 141 19.13 20.61 -1.83
N VAL A 142 19.31 21.18 -3.01
CA VAL A 142 18.23 21.35 -3.99
C VAL A 142 18.29 20.18 -4.96
N TRP A 143 17.17 19.51 -5.17
CA TRP A 143 17.00 18.50 -6.21
C TRP A 143 16.09 19.04 -7.31
N ASP A 144 16.54 18.94 -8.56
CA ASP A 144 15.78 19.31 -9.74
C ASP A 144 15.50 18.06 -10.59
N PRO A 145 14.22 17.66 -10.79
CA PRO A 145 13.88 16.50 -11.60
C PRO A 145 14.32 16.63 -13.07
N ALA A 146 14.51 17.86 -13.58
CA ALA A 146 15.03 18.09 -14.93
C ALA A 146 16.53 17.80 -15.06
N ALA A 147 17.28 17.85 -13.95
CA ALA A 147 18.72 17.58 -13.92
C ALA A 147 19.04 16.09 -13.70
N GLY A 148 18.12 15.32 -13.13
CA GLY A 148 18.26 13.88 -12.95
C GLY A 148 17.44 13.31 -11.79
N ASP A 149 17.58 12.01 -11.55
CA ASP A 149 16.86 11.25 -10.52
C ASP A 149 17.59 11.21 -9.16
N THR A 150 18.73 11.88 -9.03
CA THR A 150 19.62 11.72 -7.89
C THR A 150 19.92 13.05 -7.21
N ALA A 151 19.73 13.09 -5.90
CA ALA A 151 20.13 14.19 -5.03
C ALA A 151 21.27 13.76 -4.12
N PHE A 152 22.16 14.69 -3.75
CA PHE A 152 23.21 14.41 -2.78
C PHE A 152 23.37 15.56 -1.78
N ILE A 153 23.54 15.21 -0.51
CA ILE A 153 23.86 16.16 0.57
C ILE A 153 25.30 15.88 0.97
N GLU A 154 26.16 16.87 0.78
CA GLU A 154 27.58 16.79 1.13
C GLU A 154 27.76 16.68 2.64
N LEU A 155 28.71 15.84 3.06
CA LEU A 155 29.10 15.61 4.43
C LEU A 155 30.57 15.96 4.62
N ASP A 156 30.86 16.73 5.66
CA ASP A 156 32.24 16.95 6.07
C ASP A 156 32.81 15.75 6.87
N SER A 157 34.13 15.77 7.10
CA SER A 157 34.81 14.70 7.85
C SER A 157 34.30 14.51 9.29
N ALA A 158 33.79 15.56 9.95
CA ALA A 158 33.27 15.47 11.31
C ALA A 158 31.90 14.79 11.31
N GLN A 159 31.02 15.13 10.37
CA GLN A 159 29.72 14.49 10.18
C GLN A 159 29.87 13.02 9.78
N VAL A 160 30.85 12.70 8.92
CA VAL A 160 31.19 11.30 8.62
C VAL A 160 31.64 10.57 9.88
N ALA A 161 32.48 11.19 10.72
CA ALA A 161 32.92 10.57 11.97
C ALA A 161 31.75 10.28 12.93
N LEU A 162 30.75 11.17 13.00
CA LEU A 162 29.52 10.97 13.78
C LEU A 162 28.72 9.77 13.28
N LEU A 163 28.53 9.65 11.95
CA LEU A 163 27.85 8.51 11.34
C LEU A 163 28.68 7.22 11.38
N ALA A 164 30.00 7.33 11.54
CA ALA A 164 30.92 6.21 11.62
C ALA A 164 31.08 5.64 13.03
N ASP A 165 30.54 6.30 14.05
CA ASP A 165 30.61 5.82 15.43
C ASP A 165 29.97 4.43 15.53
N THR A 166 30.79 3.46 15.93
CA THR A 166 30.35 2.06 16.08
C THR A 166 29.75 1.75 17.43
N THR A 167 29.84 2.68 18.39
CA THR A 167 29.15 2.60 19.67
C THR A 167 27.69 3.04 19.54
N ASP A 168 27.39 3.89 18.56
CA ASP A 168 26.04 4.18 18.10
C ASP A 168 25.54 3.02 17.20
N VAL A 169 24.63 2.23 17.75
CA VAL A 169 24.02 1.10 17.04
C VAL A 169 23.08 1.56 15.93
N ASP A 170 22.61 2.81 15.99
CA ASP A 170 21.47 3.24 15.21
C ASP A 170 21.84 3.99 13.93
N ARG A 171 23.03 4.58 13.75
CA ARG A 171 23.53 5.18 12.48
C ARG A 171 22.40 5.64 11.54
N SER A 172 21.51 6.45 12.10
CA SER A 172 20.20 6.70 11.54
C SER A 172 20.13 8.10 10.99
N VAL A 173 19.53 8.24 9.82
CA VAL A 173 19.31 9.51 9.14
C VAL A 173 17.83 9.64 8.82
N ARG A 174 17.29 10.82 9.11
CA ARG A 174 15.99 11.27 8.68
C ARG A 174 16.17 12.16 7.46
N PHE A 175 15.45 11.84 6.39
CA PHE A 175 15.29 12.70 5.23
C PHE A 175 13.92 13.38 5.28
N ALA A 176 13.89 14.65 4.90
CA ALA A 176 12.68 15.47 4.79
C ALA A 176 12.74 16.31 3.51
N VAL A 177 11.58 16.73 3.01
CA VAL A 177 11.46 17.79 2.00
C VAL A 177 11.00 19.05 2.72
N GLU A 178 11.63 20.19 2.43
CA GLU A 178 11.30 21.49 3.03
C GLU A 178 10.39 22.33 2.12
N THR A 179 10.37 22.02 0.83
CA THR A 179 9.46 22.67 -0.11
C THR A 179 8.03 22.16 0.16
N PRO A 180 7.05 23.05 0.43
CA PRO A 180 5.68 22.63 0.71
C PRO A 180 4.93 22.23 -0.56
N GLY A 181 3.85 21.47 -0.41
CA GLY A 181 2.94 21.09 -1.49
C GLY A 181 3.44 19.96 -2.39
N VAL A 182 4.50 19.24 -1.99
CA VAL A 182 5.10 18.17 -2.80
C VAL A 182 5.16 16.85 -2.05
N ARG A 183 5.03 15.75 -2.80
CA ARG A 183 5.26 14.39 -2.35
C ARG A 183 6.27 13.72 -3.26
N LEU A 184 7.35 13.20 -2.68
CA LEU A 184 8.43 12.54 -3.39
C LEU A 184 8.50 11.07 -2.99
N LYS A 185 8.83 10.20 -3.95
CA LYS A 185 9.11 8.79 -3.70
C LYS A 185 10.62 8.55 -3.74
N VAL A 186 11.15 7.95 -2.68
CA VAL A 186 12.58 7.65 -2.51
C VAL A 186 12.82 6.17 -2.80
N ASP A 187 13.38 5.85 -3.96
CA ASP A 187 13.64 4.46 -4.36
C ASP A 187 14.88 3.87 -3.70
N PHE A 188 15.85 4.71 -3.35
CA PHE A 188 17.13 4.25 -2.85
C PHE A 188 17.84 5.32 -2.03
N THR A 189 18.57 4.90 -1.00
CA THR A 189 19.47 5.77 -0.26
C THR A 189 20.83 5.10 -0.05
N ALA A 190 21.89 5.90 -0.05
CA ALA A 190 23.24 5.42 0.27
C ALA A 190 24.06 6.47 0.99
N LEU A 191 24.96 6.00 1.84
CA LEU A 191 26.06 6.79 2.37
C LEU A 191 27.31 6.48 1.54
N ARG A 192 27.78 7.44 0.75
CA ARG A 192 29.04 7.33 -0.02
C ARG A 192 30.11 8.16 0.65
N LEU A 193 31.25 7.56 0.94
CA LEU A 193 32.31 8.18 1.71
C LEU A 193 33.59 8.25 0.88
N ASP A 194 34.24 9.40 0.96
CA ASP A 194 35.54 9.62 0.35
C ASP A 194 36.62 9.36 1.41
N ALA A 195 37.51 8.42 1.10
CA ALA A 195 38.55 7.98 2.01
C ALA A 195 39.93 8.04 1.34
N ARG A 196 40.94 8.41 2.13
CA ARG A 196 42.36 8.31 1.77
C ARG A 196 42.94 7.03 2.39
N PRO A 197 43.40 6.07 1.56
CA PRO A 197 44.08 4.89 2.05
C PRO A 197 45.48 5.21 2.59
N SER A 198 45.91 4.52 3.64
CA SER A 198 47.29 4.58 4.15
C SER A 198 48.34 4.09 3.14
N ILE A 199 47.97 3.11 2.30
CA ILE A 199 48.86 2.52 1.27
C ILE A 199 49.16 3.54 0.15
N ASN A 200 48.24 4.46 -0.13
CA ASN A 200 48.38 5.48 -1.16
C ASN A 200 47.61 6.75 -0.76
N PRO A 201 48.19 7.61 0.09
CA PRO A 201 47.49 8.75 0.70
C PRO A 201 47.14 9.87 -0.29
N ASP A 202 47.77 9.89 -1.47
CA ASP A 202 47.49 10.85 -2.53
C ASP A 202 46.27 10.44 -3.39
N THR A 203 45.68 9.28 -3.13
CA THR A 203 44.48 8.78 -3.81
C THR A 203 43.25 8.90 -2.91
N VAL A 204 42.13 9.31 -3.51
CA VAL A 204 40.80 9.24 -2.87
C VAL A 204 40.05 8.05 -3.46
N VAL A 205 39.56 7.18 -2.59
CA VAL A 205 38.70 6.05 -2.95
C VAL A 205 37.31 6.24 -2.37
N GLN A 206 36.30 5.70 -3.07
CA GLN A 206 34.92 5.75 -2.61
C GLN A 206 34.52 4.44 -1.95
N VAL A 207 33.96 4.56 -0.76
CA VAL A 207 33.44 3.44 0.03
C VAL A 207 31.97 3.69 0.28
N ASN A 208 31.12 2.68 0.03
CA ASN A 208 29.68 2.82 0.13
C ASN A 208 29.14 1.99 1.29
N ALA A 209 28.23 2.57 2.06
CA ALA A 209 27.32 1.86 2.94
C ALA A 209 25.90 2.04 2.40
N THR A 210 25.25 0.95 2.00
CA THR A 210 23.83 0.98 1.61
C THR A 210 22.96 1.03 2.87
N ASP A 211 21.69 1.34 2.68
CA ASP A 211 20.71 1.20 3.72
C ASP A 211 20.62 -0.28 4.18
N ARG A 212 20.51 -0.45 5.49
CA ARG A 212 20.20 -1.75 6.12
C ARG A 212 18.70 -1.87 6.31
N GLN A 213 18.08 -0.76 6.68
CA GLN A 213 16.68 -0.66 7.08
C GLN A 213 16.17 0.72 6.66
N THR A 214 15.04 0.73 5.98
CA THR A 214 14.37 1.95 5.49
C THR A 214 12.88 1.83 5.81
N THR A 215 12.30 2.93 6.27
CA THR A 215 10.86 3.11 6.49
C THR A 215 10.51 4.59 6.30
N PHE A 216 9.25 4.95 6.44
CA PHE A 216 8.86 6.35 6.58
C PHE A 216 7.76 6.49 7.62
N VAL A 217 7.72 7.66 8.25
CA VAL A 217 6.68 8.08 9.18
C VAL A 217 5.90 9.21 8.54
N TYR A 218 4.60 9.28 8.77
CA TYR A 218 3.75 10.25 8.12
C TYR A 218 2.55 10.62 9.00
N ALA A 219 2.03 11.82 8.79
CA ALA A 219 0.83 12.35 9.43
C ALA A 219 -0.01 13.14 8.40
N PRO A 220 -1.34 13.17 8.54
CA PRO A 220 -2.13 12.40 9.51
C PRO A 220 -2.13 10.90 9.17
N PHE A 221 -2.34 10.06 10.19
CA PHE A 221 -2.64 8.66 9.95
C PHE A 221 -4.10 8.53 9.48
N PRO A 222 -4.38 7.87 8.35
CA PRO A 222 -5.73 7.80 7.82
C PRO A 222 -6.59 6.91 8.73
N GLU A 223 -7.68 7.44 9.28
CA GLU A 223 -8.66 6.66 10.03
C GLU A 223 -9.58 5.88 9.09
N PRO A 224 -10.09 4.68 9.47
CA PRO A 224 -11.06 3.94 8.65
C PRO A 224 -12.22 4.85 8.23
N PRO A 225 -12.71 4.75 6.98
CA PRO A 225 -13.82 5.57 6.54
C PRO A 225 -15.06 5.27 7.40
N PRO A 226 -15.80 6.30 7.86
CA PRO A 226 -16.99 6.09 8.69
C PRO A 226 -18.15 5.45 7.91
N ASP A 227 -18.18 5.64 6.59
CA ASP A 227 -19.33 5.37 5.72
C ASP A 227 -18.93 4.78 4.36
N GLY A 228 -17.88 3.97 4.32
CA GLY A 228 -17.33 3.52 3.04
C GLY A 228 -16.47 2.27 3.09
N ILE A 229 -15.99 1.91 1.91
CA ILE A 229 -15.03 0.83 1.69
C ILE A 229 -13.67 1.47 1.46
N ARG A 230 -12.63 0.91 2.08
CA ARG A 230 -11.24 1.28 1.80
C ARG A 230 -10.38 0.05 1.57
N VAL A 231 -9.51 0.15 0.58
CA VAL A 231 -8.64 -0.94 0.13
C VAL A 231 -7.25 -0.42 -0.24
N GLY A 232 -6.19 -1.14 0.16
CA GLY A 232 -4.81 -0.81 -0.20
C GLY A 232 -4.16 0.17 0.78
N GLY A 233 -3.19 0.97 0.33
CA GLY A 233 -2.47 1.92 1.19
C GLY A 233 -1.40 1.31 2.08
N VAL A 234 -0.79 2.20 2.86
CA VAL A 234 0.02 1.82 4.03
C VAL A 234 -0.51 2.61 5.24
N PRO A 235 -0.87 1.94 6.37
CA PRO A 235 -0.98 0.49 6.45
C PRO A 235 -1.99 -0.05 5.43
N ALA A 236 -1.82 -1.30 5.01
CA ALA A 236 -2.76 -1.88 4.06
C ALA A 236 -4.13 -2.04 4.73
N TRP A 237 -5.15 -1.50 4.06
CA TRP A 237 -6.56 -1.55 4.43
C TRP A 237 -7.27 -2.69 3.74
N ARG A 238 -8.07 -3.43 4.51
CA ARG A 238 -8.99 -4.45 4.00
C ARG A 238 -10.40 -4.13 4.47
N THR A 239 -11.36 -4.32 3.57
CA THR A 239 -12.78 -4.26 3.89
C THR A 239 -13.32 -5.68 3.91
N VAL A 240 -14.15 -6.01 4.88
CA VAL A 240 -14.85 -7.30 4.97
C VAL A 240 -16.33 -7.05 5.07
N LEU A 241 -17.12 -7.92 4.45
CA LEU A 241 -18.58 -7.90 4.51
C LEU A 241 -19.13 -9.32 4.42
N ASP A 242 -20.34 -9.49 4.92
CA ASP A 242 -21.08 -10.75 4.87
C ASP A 242 -22.02 -10.74 3.66
N ILE A 243 -22.00 -11.79 2.86
CA ILE A 243 -22.87 -12.00 1.70
C ILE A 243 -24.01 -12.95 2.08
N ASP A 244 -25.24 -12.46 2.00
CA ASP A 244 -26.47 -13.20 2.23
C ASP A 244 -27.29 -13.25 0.94
N LEU A 245 -27.14 -14.31 0.16
CA LEU A 245 -27.80 -14.37 -1.15
C LEU A 245 -29.31 -14.60 -0.99
N PRO A 246 -30.17 -13.85 -1.71
CA PRO A 246 -31.60 -14.08 -1.65
C PRO A 246 -31.94 -15.47 -2.22
N GLU A 247 -32.72 -16.27 -1.48
CA GLU A 247 -33.19 -17.59 -1.93
C GLU A 247 -34.13 -17.48 -3.14
N THR A 248 -34.84 -16.36 -3.26
CA THR A 248 -35.80 -16.11 -4.33
C THR A 248 -35.71 -14.68 -4.83
N LEU A 249 -35.93 -14.49 -6.14
CA LEU A 249 -35.96 -13.20 -6.81
C LEU A 249 -37.40 -12.83 -7.19
N SER A 250 -37.79 -11.58 -6.89
CA SER A 250 -39.13 -11.05 -7.18
C SER A 250 -39.15 -10.06 -8.36
N GLY A 251 -38.06 -9.99 -9.13
CA GLY A 251 -37.91 -9.08 -10.27
C GLY A 251 -36.68 -9.42 -11.12
N PRO A 252 -36.45 -8.70 -12.23
CA PRO A 252 -37.23 -7.55 -12.73
C PRO A 252 -38.53 -7.98 -13.45
N PRO A 253 -39.42 -7.05 -13.87
CA PRO A 253 -40.70 -7.37 -14.52
C PRO A 253 -40.59 -8.32 -15.72
N GLU A 254 -39.50 -8.22 -16.48
CA GLU A 254 -39.20 -9.10 -17.62
C GLU A 254 -39.01 -10.56 -17.18
N LEU A 255 -38.36 -10.79 -16.04
CA LEU A 255 -38.23 -12.12 -15.44
C LEU A 255 -39.60 -12.67 -15.05
N CYS A 256 -40.35 -11.87 -14.29
CA CYS A 256 -41.64 -12.28 -13.75
C CYS A 256 -42.67 -12.54 -14.85
N ALA A 257 -42.64 -11.79 -15.95
CA ALA A 257 -43.49 -12.03 -17.12
C ALA A 257 -43.14 -13.35 -17.85
N ALA A 258 -41.86 -13.74 -17.85
CA ALA A 258 -41.40 -14.93 -18.56
C ALA A 258 -41.71 -16.23 -17.78
N VAL A 259 -41.37 -16.28 -16.50
CA VAL A 259 -41.39 -17.52 -15.69
C VAL A 259 -42.26 -17.46 -14.43
N GLY A 260 -42.86 -16.30 -14.12
CA GLY A 260 -43.59 -16.08 -12.87
C GLY A 260 -42.65 -15.83 -11.68
N CYS A 261 -43.04 -14.96 -10.75
CA CYS A 261 -42.28 -14.65 -9.54
C CYS A 261 -43.06 -15.08 -8.28
N PRO A 262 -42.37 -15.44 -7.17
CA PRO A 262 -40.92 -15.40 -7.00
C PRO A 262 -40.18 -16.56 -7.70
N VAL A 263 -39.00 -16.27 -8.25
CA VAL A 263 -38.13 -17.25 -8.92
C VAL A 263 -37.09 -17.72 -7.93
N ARG A 264 -37.07 -19.03 -7.61
CA ARG A 264 -35.97 -19.62 -6.81
C ARG A 264 -34.63 -19.41 -7.51
N LEU A 265 -33.66 -18.88 -6.78
CA LEU A 265 -32.29 -18.73 -7.23
C LEU A 265 -31.57 -20.07 -7.05
N THR A 266 -31.04 -20.63 -8.14
CA THR A 266 -30.27 -21.88 -8.12
C THR A 266 -28.94 -21.67 -8.86
N PRO A 267 -27.90 -22.47 -8.55
CA PRO A 267 -26.58 -22.35 -9.17
C PRO A 267 -26.62 -22.37 -10.71
N GLU A 268 -27.47 -23.22 -11.29
CA GLU A 268 -27.59 -23.41 -12.75
C GLU A 268 -28.26 -22.23 -13.44
N ARG A 269 -29.08 -21.47 -12.70
CA ARG A 269 -29.77 -20.28 -13.22
C ARG A 269 -28.86 -19.07 -13.23
N VAL A 270 -27.85 -19.01 -12.36
CA VAL A 270 -26.90 -17.88 -12.33
C VAL A 270 -25.88 -18.06 -13.44
N THR A 271 -25.99 -17.29 -14.51
CA THR A 271 -25.02 -17.29 -15.62
C THR A 271 -23.81 -16.41 -15.27
N HIS A 272 -24.04 -15.30 -14.57
CA HIS A 272 -23.01 -14.36 -14.14
C HIS A 272 -23.40 -13.66 -12.83
N ALA A 273 -22.41 -13.32 -12.00
CA ALA A 273 -22.61 -12.51 -10.81
C ALA A 273 -21.43 -11.55 -10.57
N GLU A 274 -21.73 -10.30 -10.22
CA GLU A 274 -20.75 -9.25 -9.93
C GLU A 274 -21.10 -8.49 -8.66
N LEU A 275 -20.10 -8.26 -7.81
CA LEU A 275 -20.17 -7.21 -6.81
C LEU A 275 -19.83 -5.88 -7.50
N VAL A 276 -20.78 -4.96 -7.56
CA VAL A 276 -20.58 -3.65 -8.17
C VAL A 276 -20.35 -2.62 -7.08
N LEU A 277 -19.23 -1.91 -7.17
CA LEU A 277 -18.81 -0.85 -6.25
C LEU A 277 -18.80 0.49 -6.98
N THR A 278 -19.10 1.57 -6.29
CA THR A 278 -18.98 2.93 -6.82
C THR A 278 -17.76 3.60 -6.22
N THR A 279 -16.81 4.07 -7.03
CA THR A 279 -15.64 4.80 -6.53
C THR A 279 -16.05 6.13 -5.92
N ARG A 280 -15.34 6.56 -4.88
CA ARG A 280 -15.45 7.92 -4.32
C ARG A 280 -14.10 8.62 -4.36
N ALA A 281 -14.14 9.95 -4.30
CA ALA A 281 -12.93 10.73 -4.10
C ALA A 281 -12.22 10.27 -2.81
N THR A 282 -10.90 10.17 -2.87
CA THR A 282 -10.10 9.77 -1.72
C THR A 282 -9.97 10.95 -0.76
N GLU A 283 -10.30 10.71 0.50
CA GLU A 283 -10.23 11.70 1.56
C GLU A 283 -9.35 11.15 2.70
N PRO A 284 -8.27 11.86 3.09
CA PRO A 284 -7.74 13.09 2.48
C PRO A 284 -7.17 12.90 1.06
N ALA A 285 -7.20 13.97 0.24
CA ALA A 285 -6.72 13.94 -1.15
C ALA A 285 -5.25 13.52 -1.29
N ALA A 286 -4.43 13.79 -0.27
CA ALA A 286 -3.05 13.35 -0.16
C ALA A 286 -2.82 11.85 -0.39
N PHE A 287 -3.84 11.03 -0.10
CA PHE A 287 -3.78 9.57 -0.23
C PHE A 287 -4.43 9.05 -1.52
N GLN A 288 -4.79 9.94 -2.45
CA GLN A 288 -5.30 9.53 -3.74
C GLN A 288 -4.25 8.66 -4.47
N PRO A 289 -4.66 7.52 -5.06
CA PRO A 289 -3.78 6.71 -5.89
C PRO A 289 -3.20 7.54 -7.04
N THR A 290 -1.90 7.36 -7.31
CA THR A 290 -1.22 7.97 -8.46
C THR A 290 -1.00 7.00 -9.62
N ASP A 291 -1.30 5.73 -9.41
CA ASP A 291 -1.35 4.68 -10.44
C ASP A 291 -2.56 3.79 -10.17
N SER A 292 -2.85 2.90 -11.11
CA SER A 292 -3.90 1.91 -11.03
C SER A 292 -3.78 1.03 -9.78
N ILE A 293 -4.91 0.80 -9.13
CA ILE A 293 -5.06 -0.19 -8.06
C ILE A 293 -5.70 -1.43 -8.63
N ARG A 294 -5.25 -2.61 -8.17
CA ARG A 294 -5.85 -3.89 -8.52
C ARG A 294 -6.65 -4.41 -7.34
N LEU A 295 -7.97 -4.34 -7.46
CA LEU A 295 -8.91 -4.84 -6.46
C LEU A 295 -9.05 -6.36 -6.57
N ASP A 296 -8.97 -7.04 -5.45
CA ASP A 296 -9.18 -8.48 -5.32
C ASP A 296 -10.25 -8.76 -4.27
N VAL A 297 -10.93 -9.90 -4.44
CA VAL A 297 -11.97 -10.36 -3.52
C VAL A 297 -11.76 -11.84 -3.23
N ARG A 298 -11.77 -12.17 -1.93
CA ARG A 298 -11.45 -13.51 -1.40
C ARG A 298 -12.44 -13.91 -0.32
N PRO A 299 -12.72 -15.21 -0.13
CA PRO A 299 -13.52 -15.67 1.00
C PRO A 299 -12.67 -15.63 2.28
N VAL A 300 -13.31 -15.33 3.41
CA VAL A 300 -12.68 -15.36 4.73
C VAL A 300 -12.91 -16.74 5.36
N LEU A 301 -11.85 -17.54 5.49
CA LEU A 301 -11.97 -18.96 5.85
C LEU A 301 -12.29 -19.19 7.34
N ALA A 302 -11.98 -18.23 8.20
CA ALA A 302 -12.28 -18.29 9.63
C ALA A 302 -12.76 -16.92 10.15
N PRO A 303 -14.04 -16.54 9.89
CA PRO A 303 -14.56 -15.21 10.23
C PRO A 303 -14.48 -14.85 11.73
N ASP A 304 -14.48 -15.87 12.60
CA ASP A 304 -14.28 -15.74 14.05
C ASP A 304 -12.88 -15.23 14.43
N ARG A 305 -11.91 -15.30 13.52
CA ARG A 305 -10.52 -14.86 13.70
C ARG A 305 -10.20 -13.50 13.06
N LEU A 306 -11.22 -12.77 12.62
CA LEU A 306 -11.04 -11.41 12.13
C LEU A 306 -10.36 -10.53 13.20
N PRO A 307 -9.51 -9.56 12.81
CA PRO A 307 -9.22 -9.14 11.43
C PRO A 307 -8.12 -9.95 10.73
N LYS A 308 -7.38 -10.83 11.44
CA LYS A 308 -6.23 -11.58 10.89
C LYS A 308 -6.58 -12.98 10.39
N ALA A 309 -7.85 -13.21 10.05
CA ALA A 309 -8.32 -14.47 9.53
C ALA A 309 -7.60 -14.86 8.22
N PRO A 310 -7.32 -16.17 8.00
CA PRO A 310 -6.81 -16.64 6.72
C PRO A 310 -7.85 -16.41 5.60
N LEU A 311 -7.35 -16.03 4.43
CA LEU A 311 -8.15 -15.83 3.22
C LEU A 311 -8.01 -17.02 2.28
N GLY A 312 -9.08 -17.35 1.56
CA GLY A 312 -9.04 -18.34 0.49
C GLY A 312 -8.43 -17.81 -0.82
N GLY A 313 -8.60 -18.58 -1.89
CA GLY A 313 -8.17 -18.19 -3.23
C GLY A 313 -8.92 -16.95 -3.74
N SER A 314 -8.28 -16.18 -4.62
CA SER A 314 -8.93 -15.09 -5.35
C SER A 314 -10.05 -15.63 -6.24
N PHE A 315 -11.21 -14.97 -6.21
CA PHE A 315 -12.31 -15.28 -7.13
C PHE A 315 -11.95 -15.01 -8.60
N LEU A 316 -10.90 -14.22 -8.83
CA LEU A 316 -10.42 -13.83 -10.15
C LEU A 316 -9.27 -14.73 -10.65
N ALA A 317 -8.66 -15.54 -9.78
CA ALA A 317 -7.56 -16.44 -10.15
C ALA A 317 -7.98 -17.46 -11.21
N GLY A 318 -9.20 -18.01 -11.11
CA GLY A 318 -9.76 -18.93 -12.12
C GLY A 318 -9.99 -18.30 -13.50
N LEU A 319 -10.01 -16.97 -13.57
CA LEU A 319 -10.12 -16.19 -14.82
C LEU A 319 -8.74 -15.76 -15.36
N GLY A 320 -7.64 -16.12 -14.68
CA GLY A 320 -6.30 -15.66 -15.02
C GLY A 320 -6.08 -14.16 -14.80
N LEU A 321 -6.95 -13.50 -14.03
CA LEU A 321 -6.90 -12.06 -13.80
C LEU A 321 -6.21 -11.77 -12.45
N PRO A 322 -5.13 -10.97 -12.43
CA PRO A 322 -4.48 -10.56 -11.19
C PRO A 322 -5.21 -9.35 -10.58
N GLY A 323 -6.50 -9.50 -10.27
CA GLY A 323 -7.37 -8.43 -9.76
C GLY A 323 -8.03 -7.57 -10.83
N THR A 324 -9.09 -6.83 -10.45
CA THR A 324 -9.78 -5.83 -11.27
C THR A 324 -8.98 -4.52 -11.25
N PRO A 325 -8.37 -4.08 -12.38
CA PRO A 325 -7.62 -2.84 -12.43
C PRO A 325 -8.57 -1.63 -12.44
N ILE A 326 -8.27 -0.64 -11.61
CA ILE A 326 -9.02 0.61 -11.49
C ILE A 326 -8.02 1.75 -11.62
N PRO A 327 -8.18 2.64 -12.61
CA PRO A 327 -7.22 3.71 -12.85
C PRO A 327 -7.29 4.80 -11.76
N ALA A 328 -6.19 5.48 -11.52
CA ALA A 328 -6.03 6.46 -10.44
C ALA A 328 -7.09 7.57 -10.47
N GLU A 329 -7.46 8.03 -11.66
CA GLU A 329 -8.41 9.14 -11.85
C GLU A 329 -9.81 8.80 -11.35
N ALA A 330 -10.13 7.52 -11.21
CA ALA A 330 -11.40 7.06 -10.64
C ALA A 330 -11.57 7.40 -9.15
N PHE A 331 -10.50 7.83 -8.47
CA PHE A 331 -10.49 8.16 -7.04
C PHE A 331 -10.24 9.65 -6.77
N GLY A 332 -10.29 10.49 -7.80
CA GLY A 332 -10.18 11.95 -7.74
C GLY A 332 -11.32 12.62 -8.52
N ALA A 333 -10.97 13.48 -9.48
CA ALA A 333 -11.95 14.18 -10.32
C ALA A 333 -12.87 13.25 -11.14
N GLY A 334 -12.42 12.03 -11.43
CA GLY A 334 -13.19 11.01 -12.15
C GLY A 334 -13.94 10.03 -11.24
N ALA A 335 -14.23 10.40 -9.98
CA ALA A 335 -15.01 9.59 -9.04
C ALA A 335 -16.44 9.29 -9.52
N ALA A 336 -17.19 8.53 -8.71
CA ALA A 336 -18.52 8.01 -9.02
C ALA A 336 -18.55 7.05 -10.23
N ARG A 337 -17.45 6.32 -10.46
CA ARG A 337 -17.39 5.26 -11.48
C ARG A 337 -17.79 3.93 -10.88
N THR A 338 -18.57 3.15 -11.62
CA THR A 338 -18.90 1.78 -11.25
C THR A 338 -17.76 0.83 -11.60
N VAL A 339 -17.36 0.02 -10.64
CA VAL A 339 -16.37 -1.06 -10.79
C VAL A 339 -17.06 -2.37 -10.49
N ALA A 340 -17.10 -3.26 -11.48
CA ALA A 340 -17.65 -4.60 -11.32
C ALA A 340 -16.56 -5.61 -10.99
N VAL A 341 -16.76 -6.39 -9.94
CA VAL A 341 -15.88 -7.50 -9.56
C VAL A 341 -16.63 -8.82 -9.75
N PRO A 342 -16.21 -9.66 -10.71
CA PRO A 342 -16.82 -10.97 -10.92
C PRO A 342 -16.71 -11.85 -9.68
N ILE A 343 -17.85 -12.38 -9.22
CA ILE A 343 -17.95 -13.31 -8.09
C ILE A 343 -18.81 -14.54 -8.43
N THR A 344 -19.06 -14.80 -9.72
CA THR A 344 -19.88 -15.92 -10.20
C THR A 344 -19.55 -17.27 -9.57
N PRO A 345 -18.27 -17.71 -9.46
CA PRO A 345 -17.96 -19.01 -8.87
C PRO A 345 -18.35 -19.08 -7.39
N PHE A 346 -18.17 -17.98 -6.65
CA PHE A 346 -18.54 -17.90 -5.24
C PHE A 346 -20.06 -17.92 -5.07
N VAL A 347 -20.80 -17.14 -5.86
CA VAL A 347 -22.27 -17.08 -5.79
C VAL A 347 -22.90 -18.44 -6.11
N ARG A 348 -22.44 -19.12 -7.16
CA ARG A 348 -22.93 -20.47 -7.49
C ARG A 348 -22.66 -21.46 -6.36
N ALA A 349 -21.42 -21.50 -5.86
CA ALA A 349 -21.05 -22.42 -4.79
C ALA A 349 -21.80 -22.13 -3.47
N ARG A 350 -22.20 -20.87 -3.22
CA ARG A 350 -23.04 -20.51 -2.06
C ARG A 350 -24.50 -20.94 -2.21
N LEU A 351 -24.98 -21.07 -3.44
CA LEU A 351 -26.34 -21.56 -3.74
C LEU A 351 -26.40 -23.10 -3.79
N ASP A 352 -25.26 -23.78 -3.95
CA ASP A 352 -25.15 -25.22 -3.85
C ASP A 352 -25.37 -25.68 -2.39
N GLU A 353 -26.06 -26.80 -2.22
CA GLU A 353 -26.12 -27.47 -0.92
C GLU A 353 -24.75 -28.10 -0.63
N PRO A 354 -24.19 -27.90 0.57
CA PRO A 354 -22.92 -28.53 0.93
C PRO A 354 -23.07 -30.06 0.89
N ALA A 355 -22.03 -30.76 0.44
CA ALA A 355 -22.04 -32.21 0.46
C ALA A 355 -22.16 -32.73 1.91
N GLU A 356 -22.68 -33.94 2.06
CA GLU A 356 -22.87 -34.54 3.39
C GLU A 356 -21.53 -34.65 4.13
N GLY A 357 -21.41 -33.95 5.26
CA GLY A 357 -20.18 -33.90 6.07
C GLY A 357 -19.21 -32.76 5.73
N GLU A 358 -19.55 -31.89 4.78
CA GLU A 358 -18.80 -30.65 4.51
C GLU A 358 -19.42 -29.46 5.26
N ASP A 359 -18.55 -28.60 5.79
CA ASP A 359 -19.00 -27.32 6.37
C ASP A 359 -19.50 -26.39 5.25
N PRO A 360 -20.57 -25.61 5.51
CA PRO A 360 -21.05 -24.64 4.54
C PRO A 360 -19.95 -23.62 4.21
N LEU A 361 -19.88 -23.23 2.94
CA LEU A 361 -19.00 -22.16 2.50
C LEU A 361 -19.28 -20.87 3.28
N THR A 362 -18.21 -20.22 3.72
CA THR A 362 -18.26 -18.92 4.39
C THR A 362 -19.06 -17.90 3.57
N SER A 363 -19.96 -17.18 4.23
CA SER A 363 -20.66 -16.02 3.66
C SER A 363 -19.77 -14.76 3.67
N THR A 364 -18.70 -14.76 4.44
CA THR A 364 -17.87 -13.57 4.64
C THR A 364 -16.80 -13.46 3.54
N ILE A 365 -16.71 -12.30 2.90
CA ILE A 365 -15.68 -11.98 1.90
C ILE A 365 -14.82 -10.80 2.34
N ALA A 366 -13.57 -10.77 1.88
CA ALA A 366 -12.64 -9.67 2.05
C ALA A 366 -12.33 -9.03 0.70
N LEU A 367 -12.39 -7.70 0.66
CA LEU A 367 -11.93 -6.84 -0.41
C LEU A 367 -10.55 -6.30 -0.01
N LEU A 368 -9.58 -6.46 -0.92
CA LEU A 368 -8.19 -6.09 -0.67
C LEU A 368 -7.50 -5.69 -1.97
N SER A 369 -6.33 -5.06 -1.85
CA SER A 369 -5.44 -4.87 -3.00
C SER A 369 -4.74 -6.19 -3.27
N VAL A 370 -4.49 -6.53 -4.54
CA VAL A 370 -3.68 -7.71 -4.89
C VAL A 370 -2.28 -7.63 -4.26
N PHE A 371 -1.76 -6.40 -4.12
CA PHE A 371 -0.46 -6.11 -3.50
C PHE A 371 -0.67 -5.31 -2.21
N GLU A 372 -0.20 -5.84 -1.09
CA GLU A 372 -0.34 -5.24 0.24
C GLU A 372 0.99 -5.25 1.01
N PRO A 373 1.56 -4.08 1.34
CA PRO A 373 1.25 -2.74 0.81
C PRO A 373 1.87 -2.51 -0.58
N LEU A 374 1.29 -1.59 -1.38
CA LEU A 374 1.82 -1.20 -2.69
C LEU A 374 2.28 0.26 -2.74
N SER A 375 1.57 1.16 -2.03
CA SER A 375 1.94 2.57 -1.87
C SER A 375 1.29 3.12 -0.60
N ILE A 376 1.58 4.37 -0.24
CA ILE A 376 0.86 5.10 0.82
C ILE A 376 -0.61 5.35 0.47
N ALA A 377 -0.95 5.40 -0.82
CA ALA A 377 -2.26 5.72 -1.31
C ALA A 377 -3.24 4.53 -1.27
N PHE A 378 -4.52 4.82 -1.06
CA PHE A 378 -5.58 3.81 -0.94
C PHE A 378 -6.78 4.12 -1.84
N ALA A 379 -7.48 3.07 -2.26
CA ALA A 379 -8.74 3.18 -2.98
C ALA A 379 -9.90 3.38 -2.00
N SER A 380 -10.83 4.27 -2.36
CA SER A 380 -12.04 4.55 -1.59
C SER A 380 -13.29 4.30 -2.44
N PHE A 381 -14.28 3.63 -1.87
CA PHE A 381 -15.59 3.40 -2.51
C PHE A 381 -16.73 3.79 -1.58
N VAL A 382 -17.89 4.07 -2.17
CA VAL A 382 -19.14 4.35 -1.47
C VAL A 382 -19.57 3.12 -0.66
N GLY A 383 -20.02 3.35 0.57
CA GLY A 383 -20.56 2.33 1.47
C GLY A 383 -22.09 2.19 1.39
N PRO A 384 -22.69 1.37 2.25
CA PRO A 384 -24.13 1.14 2.27
C PRO A 384 -24.92 2.37 2.70
N GLY A 385 -26.16 2.50 2.21
CA GLY A 385 -27.10 3.56 2.59
C GLY A 385 -26.86 4.92 1.93
N GLY A 386 -25.85 5.04 1.06
CA GLY A 386 -25.56 6.24 0.27
C GLY A 386 -25.97 6.12 -1.19
N ALA A 387 -25.99 7.25 -1.92
CA ALA A 387 -26.14 7.23 -3.37
C ALA A 387 -24.94 6.53 -4.01
N GLY A 388 -25.19 5.45 -4.76
CA GLY A 388 -24.13 4.60 -5.32
C GLY A 388 -23.64 3.52 -4.37
N GLU A 389 -24.43 3.14 -3.36
CA GLU A 389 -24.14 2.00 -2.50
C GLU A 389 -23.80 0.73 -3.31
N PRO A 390 -23.00 -0.19 -2.75
CA PRO A 390 -22.68 -1.43 -3.43
C PRO A 390 -23.92 -2.26 -3.74
N PHE A 391 -23.97 -2.88 -4.91
CA PHE A 391 -25.06 -3.77 -5.30
C PHE A 391 -24.54 -5.05 -5.93
N LEU A 392 -25.34 -6.10 -5.86
CA LEU A 392 -25.08 -7.36 -6.54
C LEU A 392 -25.80 -7.35 -7.88
N ARG A 393 -25.05 -7.49 -8.97
CA ARG A 393 -25.60 -7.70 -10.31
C ARG A 393 -25.57 -9.19 -10.63
N LEU A 394 -26.72 -9.76 -10.96
CA LEU A 394 -26.87 -11.14 -11.40
C LEU A 394 -27.33 -11.14 -12.86
N VAL A 395 -26.75 -12.01 -13.69
CA VAL A 395 -27.36 -12.40 -14.96
C VAL A 395 -27.89 -13.79 -14.78
N ILE A 396 -29.21 -13.92 -14.88
CA ILE A 396 -29.90 -15.19 -14.70
C ILE A 396 -30.51 -15.67 -16.01
N THR A 397 -30.47 -16.98 -16.23
CA THR A 397 -31.17 -17.64 -17.33
C THR A 397 -32.24 -18.56 -16.76
N ALA A 398 -33.50 -18.30 -17.11
CA ALA A 398 -34.65 -19.06 -16.62
C ALA A 398 -35.51 -19.54 -17.79
N ALA A 399 -36.02 -20.76 -17.68
CA ALA A 399 -36.96 -21.35 -18.64
C ALA A 399 -38.22 -21.80 -17.89
N ARG A 400 -39.38 -21.79 -18.57
CA ARG A 400 -40.61 -22.34 -17.99
C ARG A 400 -40.42 -23.84 -17.73
N PRO A 401 -40.91 -24.36 -16.58
CA PRO A 401 -40.97 -25.79 -16.35
C PRO A 401 -41.74 -26.45 -17.50
N VAL A 402 -41.15 -27.47 -18.11
CA VAL A 402 -41.88 -28.32 -19.06
C VAL A 402 -42.61 -29.36 -18.25
N GLU A 403 -43.94 -29.33 -18.23
CA GLU A 403 -44.71 -30.50 -17.84
C GLU A 403 -44.44 -31.58 -18.90
N LEU A 404 -43.66 -32.59 -18.53
CA LEU A 404 -43.56 -33.80 -19.34
C LEU A 404 -44.89 -34.56 -19.22
N PRO A 405 -45.45 -35.06 -20.34
CA PRO A 405 -46.77 -35.70 -20.36
C PRO A 405 -46.84 -37.00 -19.56
#